data_AF-A0A976L0N2-F1
#
_entry.id   AF-A0A976L0N2-F1
#
_cell.length_a   1.000
_cell.length_b   1.000
_cell.length_c   1.000
_cell.angle_alpha   90.00
_cell.angle_beta   90.00
_cell.angle_gamma   90.00
#
_symmetry.space_group_name_H-M   'P 1'
#
loop_
_entity.id
_entity.type
_entity.pdbx_description
1 polymer ?
#
loop_
_entity_poly.entity_id
_entity_poly.type
_entity_poly.pdbx_seq_one_letter_code
_entity_poly.pdbx_strand_id
1 'polypeptide(L)'
;MESVPSPISPEEEKKQKKISLAIELSQTPENFSFPGINSETYAKMKADEEEFPGYATPIDELLERFTKEGMKVVLGKNPESGNVYILPVQSNDIENDGIFPKQLQMEGITDEKLKELVILD
;
A
#
# COMPACT_ATOMS: atom_id res chain seq x y z
N MET A 1 32.32 22.84 13.52
CA MET A 1 31.57 22.01 14.48
C MET A 1 30.82 21.00 13.65
N GLU A 2 31.34 19.78 13.54
CA GLU A 2 30.63 18.69 12.87
C GLU A 2 29.51 18.25 13.83
N SER A 3 28.27 18.51 13.43
CA SER A 3 27.08 18.00 14.10
C SER A 3 27.09 16.48 13.98
N VAL A 4 27.46 15.82 15.08
CA VAL A 4 27.34 14.36 15.24
C VAL A 4 25.87 14.01 14.97
N PRO A 5 25.56 13.13 14.01
CA PRO A 5 24.18 12.75 13.77
C PRO A 5 23.66 12.04 15.03
N SER A 6 22.55 12.55 15.57
CA SER A 6 21.83 11.88 16.65
C SER A 6 21.52 10.44 16.23
N PRO A 7 21.63 9.45 17.14
CA PRO A 7 21.22 8.09 16.82
C PRO A 7 19.77 8.10 16.38
N ILE A 8 19.54 7.60 15.16
CA ILE A 8 18.21 7.48 14.55
C ILE A 8 17.41 6.53 15.45
N SER A 9 16.19 6.92 15.83
CA SER A 9 15.36 6.03 16.65
C SER A 9 14.97 4.78 15.85
N PRO A 10 14.71 3.63 16.51
CA PRO A 10 14.25 2.42 15.81
C PRO A 10 12.98 2.65 14.95
N GLU A 11 12.14 3.60 15.34
CA GLU A 11 10.95 3.99 14.60
C GLU A 11 11.29 4.77 13.31
N GLU A 12 12.25 5.68 13.37
CA GLU A 12 12.77 6.38 12.19
C GLU A 12 13.52 5.42 11.24
N GLU A 13 14.27 4.46 11.75
CA GLU A 13 14.91 3.41 10.94
C GLU A 13 13.86 2.56 10.20
N LYS A 14 12.80 2.12 10.91
CA LYS A 14 11.67 1.38 10.31
C LYS A 14 11.01 2.21 9.20
N LYS A 15 10.77 3.50 9.45
CA LYS A 15 10.17 4.43 8.50
C LYS A 15 11.03 4.64 7.27
N GLN A 16 12.33 4.88 7.44
CA GLN A 16 13.27 5.05 6.32
C GLN A 16 13.35 3.78 5.47
N LYS A 17 13.40 2.61 6.10
CA LYS A 17 13.40 1.32 5.41
C LYS A 17 12.12 1.13 4.60
N LYS A 18 10.95 1.42 5.19
CA LYS A 18 9.65 1.36 4.52
C LYS A 18 9.62 2.27 3.29
N ILE A 19 10.06 3.52 3.42
CA ILE A 19 10.10 4.48 2.31
C ILE A 19 11.04 4.00 1.21
N SER A 20 12.25 3.56 1.57
CA SER A 20 13.22 3.06 0.60
C SER A 20 12.68 1.88 -0.19
N LEU A 21 12.03 0.93 0.51
CA LEU A 21 11.44 -0.25 -0.10
C LEU A 21 10.25 0.09 -1.01
N ALA A 22 9.39 1.02 -0.59
CA ALA A 22 8.29 1.51 -1.39
C ALA A 22 8.76 2.22 -2.66
N ILE A 23 9.84 3.01 -2.59
CA ILE A 23 10.47 3.63 -3.77
C ILE A 23 10.93 2.56 -4.74
N GLU A 24 11.66 1.56 -4.27
CA GLU A 24 12.16 0.47 -5.11
C GLU A 24 11.01 -0.31 -5.79
N LEU A 25 9.99 -0.67 -5.02
CA LEU A 25 8.82 -1.38 -5.55
C LEU A 25 8.01 -0.52 -6.53
N SER A 26 7.91 0.79 -6.31
CA SER A 26 7.20 1.71 -7.23
C SER A 26 7.89 1.91 -8.57
N GLN A 27 9.20 1.68 -8.65
CA GLN A 27 10.01 1.83 -9.86
C GLN A 27 10.15 0.51 -10.63
N THR A 28 9.64 -0.59 -10.08
CA THR A 28 9.69 -1.89 -10.73
C THR A 28 8.75 -1.88 -11.94
N PRO A 29 9.22 -2.27 -13.14
CA PRO A 29 8.38 -2.27 -14.35
C PRO A 29 7.36 -3.42 -14.36
N GLU A 30 7.49 -4.38 -13.45
CA GLU A 30 6.59 -5.52 -13.30
C GLU A 30 5.43 -5.16 -12.37
N ASN A 31 4.22 -5.58 -12.77
CA ASN A 31 3.04 -5.49 -11.94
C ASN A 31 2.99 -6.67 -10.97
N PHE A 32 2.53 -6.42 -9.75
CA PHE A 32 2.34 -7.50 -8.78
C PHE A 32 0.98 -8.15 -8.98
N SER A 33 0.91 -9.47 -8.86
CA SER A 33 -0.38 -10.17 -8.76
C SER A 33 -1.06 -9.78 -7.45
N PHE A 34 -2.36 -9.52 -7.51
CA PHE A 34 -3.11 -9.16 -6.32
C PHE A 34 -3.39 -10.40 -5.45
N PRO A 35 -2.94 -10.43 -4.19
CA PRO A 35 -3.12 -11.59 -3.32
C PRO A 35 -4.50 -11.64 -2.65
N GLY A 36 -5.34 -10.62 -2.83
CA GLY A 36 -6.55 -10.41 -2.02
C GLY A 36 -6.30 -9.48 -0.82
N ILE A 37 -7.39 -9.11 -0.13
CA ILE A 37 -7.35 -8.37 1.14
C ILE A 37 -7.84 -9.24 2.28
N ASN A 38 -7.43 -8.91 3.50
CA ASN A 38 -7.94 -9.60 4.68
C ASN A 38 -9.46 -9.35 4.87
N SER A 39 -10.17 -10.33 5.43
CA SER A 39 -11.63 -10.28 5.57
C SER A 39 -12.11 -9.14 6.47
N GLU A 40 -11.30 -8.75 7.46
CA GLU A 40 -11.59 -7.59 8.32
C GLU A 40 -11.57 -6.28 7.53
N THR A 41 -10.59 -6.12 6.62
CA THR A 41 -10.51 -4.95 5.74
C THR A 41 -11.70 -4.92 4.79
N TYR A 42 -12.04 -6.06 4.18
CA TYR A 42 -13.22 -6.12 3.31
C TYR A 42 -14.49 -5.68 4.04
N ALA A 43 -14.73 -6.23 5.23
CA ALA A 43 -15.90 -5.89 6.04
C ALA A 43 -15.93 -4.40 6.41
N LYS A 44 -14.78 -3.81 6.77
CA LYS A 44 -14.67 -2.37 7.07
C LYS A 44 -14.96 -1.51 5.84
N MET A 45 -14.30 -1.78 4.72
CA MET A 45 -14.50 -1.01 3.48
C MET A 45 -15.94 -1.14 2.97
N LYS A 46 -16.57 -2.31 3.14
CA LYS A 46 -17.97 -2.49 2.79
C LYS A 46 -18.92 -1.71 3.69
N ALA A 47 -18.65 -1.65 4.99
CA ALA A 47 -19.42 -0.81 5.92
C ALA A 47 -19.26 0.69 5.60
N ASP A 48 -18.04 1.14 5.29
CA ASP A 48 -17.77 2.52 4.90
C ASP A 48 -18.51 2.90 3.60
N GLU A 49 -18.60 1.98 2.63
CA GLU A 49 -19.40 2.16 1.39
C GLU A 49 -20.91 2.34 1.70
N GLU A 50 -21.45 1.58 2.64
CA GLU A 50 -22.86 1.69 3.07
C GLU A 50 -23.13 2.98 3.86
N GLU A 51 -22.18 3.42 4.69
CA GLU A 51 -22.30 4.65 5.47
C GLU A 51 -22.11 5.92 4.61
N PHE A 52 -21.20 5.86 3.63
CA PHE A 52 -20.82 6.98 2.77
C PHE A 52 -20.93 6.61 1.27
N PRO A 53 -22.14 6.37 0.75
CA PRO A 53 -22.32 5.92 -0.63
C PRO A 53 -21.78 6.94 -1.64
N GLY A 54 -20.91 6.47 -2.54
CA GLY A 54 -20.29 7.27 -3.60
C GLY A 54 -19.08 8.10 -3.16
N TYR A 55 -18.60 7.94 -1.93
CA TYR A 55 -17.40 8.63 -1.44
C TYR A 55 -16.10 8.02 -1.96
N ALA A 56 -16.07 6.71 -2.23
CA ALA A 56 -14.95 5.99 -2.81
C ALA A 56 -15.45 4.98 -3.85
N THR A 57 -14.53 4.38 -4.60
CA THR A 57 -14.85 3.27 -5.51
C THR A 57 -15.45 2.11 -4.71
N PRO A 58 -16.59 1.53 -5.14
CA PRO A 58 -17.19 0.37 -4.46
C PRO A 58 -16.18 -0.76 -4.28
N ILE A 59 -16.14 -1.38 -3.11
CA ILE A 59 -15.06 -2.33 -2.77
C ILE A 59 -15.05 -3.52 -3.73
N ASP A 60 -16.21 -4.02 -4.14
CA ASP A 60 -16.30 -5.16 -5.04
C ASP A 60 -15.75 -4.83 -6.45
N GLU A 61 -16.01 -3.61 -6.95
CA GLU A 61 -15.43 -3.10 -8.20
C GLU A 61 -13.91 -2.92 -8.07
N LEU A 62 -13.45 -2.38 -6.94
CA LEU A 62 -12.03 -2.17 -6.68
C LEU A 62 -11.27 -3.52 -6.64
N LEU A 63 -11.82 -4.54 -5.98
CA LEU A 63 -11.24 -5.88 -5.93
C LEU A 63 -11.21 -6.57 -7.30
N GLU A 64 -12.24 -6.38 -8.12
CA GLU A 64 -12.26 -6.87 -9.50
C GLU A 64 -11.13 -6.24 -10.32
N ARG A 65 -10.94 -4.91 -10.20
CA ARG A 65 -9.85 -4.18 -10.87
C ARG A 65 -8.48 -4.68 -10.43
N PHE A 66 -8.25 -4.82 -9.14
CA PHE A 66 -7.01 -5.40 -8.62
C PHE A 66 -6.73 -6.81 -9.17
N THR A 67 -7.77 -7.65 -9.24
CA THR A 67 -7.65 -9.03 -9.75
C THR A 67 -7.33 -9.05 -11.24
N LYS A 68 -7.94 -8.16 -12.03
CA LYS A 68 -7.81 -8.12 -13.49
C LYS A 68 -6.53 -7.42 -13.95
N GLU A 69 -6.17 -6.33 -13.30
CA GLU A 69 -5.06 -5.46 -13.69
C GLU A 69 -3.76 -5.82 -12.98
N GLY A 70 -3.85 -6.51 -11.85
CA GLY A 70 -2.78 -6.58 -10.86
C GLY A 70 -2.72 -5.30 -10.03
N MET A 71 -1.61 -5.11 -9.34
CA MET A 71 -1.40 -3.96 -8.45
C MET A 71 -0.01 -3.35 -8.62
N LYS A 72 0.08 -2.07 -8.23
CA LYS A 72 1.32 -1.30 -8.15
C LYS A 72 1.46 -0.62 -6.79
N VAL A 73 2.69 -0.43 -6.36
CA VAL A 73 3.03 0.34 -5.16
C VAL A 73 3.21 1.80 -5.54
N VAL A 74 2.59 2.71 -4.80
CA VAL A 74 2.75 4.15 -4.97
C VAL A 74 3.02 4.84 -3.65
N LEU A 75 3.79 5.92 -3.68
CA LEU A 75 4.00 6.78 -2.52
C LEU A 75 2.88 7.82 -2.43
N GLY A 76 2.50 8.17 -1.20
CA GLY A 76 1.58 9.28 -0.96
C GLY A 76 2.13 10.62 -1.43
N LYS A 77 1.25 11.65 -1.42
CA LYS A 77 1.59 13.03 -1.81
C LYS A 77 2.81 13.61 -1.08
N ASN A 78 3.06 13.14 0.15
CA ASN A 78 4.26 13.46 0.93
C ASN A 78 5.07 12.19 1.18
N PRO A 79 6.03 11.81 0.31
CA PRO A 79 6.84 10.60 0.47
C PRO A 79 7.54 10.50 1.83
N GLU A 80 7.96 11.64 2.39
CA GLU A 80 8.60 11.73 3.71
C GLU A 80 7.66 11.37 4.88
N SER A 81 6.34 11.35 4.66
CA SER A 81 5.41 10.89 5.69
C SER A 81 5.46 9.37 5.90
N GLY A 82 5.98 8.62 4.92
CA GLY A 82 5.98 7.16 4.94
C GLY A 82 4.63 6.54 4.59
N ASN A 83 3.71 7.32 4.03
CA ASN A 83 2.46 6.80 3.49
C ASN A 83 2.73 6.11 2.16
N VAL A 84 2.39 4.83 2.12
CA VAL A 84 2.53 3.96 0.96
C VAL A 84 1.15 3.39 0.68
N TYR A 85 0.78 3.38 -0.60
CA TYR A 85 -0.51 2.88 -1.06
C TYR A 85 -0.28 1.83 -2.14
N ILE A 86 -1.28 0.97 -2.29
CA ILE A 86 -1.40 -0.04 -3.32
C ILE A 86 -2.58 0.36 -4.20
N LEU A 87 -2.39 0.36 -5.51
CA LEU A 87 -3.40 0.72 -6.50
C LEU A 87 -3.54 -0.34 -7.58
N PRO A 88 -4.72 -0.46 -8.22
CA PRO A 88 -4.81 -1.14 -9.51
C PRO A 88 -3.84 -0.48 -10.49
N VAL A 89 -3.21 -1.29 -11.36
CA VAL A 89 -2.14 -0.82 -12.25
C VAL A 89 -2.57 0.39 -13.09
N GLN A 90 -3.81 0.41 -13.56
CA GLN A 90 -4.32 1.47 -14.42
C GLN A 90 -4.90 2.66 -13.64
N SER A 91 -5.03 2.56 -12.32
CA SER A 91 -5.49 3.67 -11.49
C SER A 91 -4.38 4.68 -11.18
N ASN A 92 -4.73 5.96 -11.12
CA ASN A 92 -3.89 6.99 -10.51
C ASN A 92 -4.63 7.72 -9.37
N ASP A 93 -5.77 7.19 -8.92
CA ASP A 93 -6.60 7.79 -7.90
C ASP A 93 -6.30 7.18 -6.52
N ILE A 94 -5.32 7.77 -5.83
CA ILE A 94 -4.91 7.32 -4.49
C ILE A 94 -6.06 7.44 -3.47
N GLU A 95 -6.94 8.42 -3.64
CA GLU A 95 -7.96 8.73 -2.64
C GLU A 95 -9.13 7.74 -2.71
N ASN A 96 -9.52 7.34 -3.92
CA ASN A 96 -10.68 6.46 -4.12
C ASN A 96 -10.33 4.99 -4.35
N ASP A 97 -9.13 4.68 -4.86
CA ASP A 97 -8.71 3.31 -5.20
C ASP A 97 -7.57 2.78 -4.31
N GLY A 98 -7.05 3.63 -3.40
CA GLY A 98 -5.88 3.31 -2.59
C GLY A 98 -6.18 2.45 -1.38
N ILE A 99 -5.42 1.35 -1.24
CA ILE A 99 -5.36 0.56 0.00
C ILE A 99 -3.94 0.61 0.58
N PHE A 100 -3.79 0.34 1.87
CA PHE A 100 -2.50 0.24 2.55
C PHE A 100 -1.88 -1.16 2.40
N PRO A 101 -0.54 -1.29 2.31
CA PRO A 101 0.14 -2.58 2.24
C PRO A 101 -0.34 -3.60 3.30
N LYS A 102 -0.51 -3.19 4.56
CA LYS A 102 -0.97 -4.05 5.66
C LYS A 102 -2.36 -4.69 5.45
N GLN A 103 -3.14 -4.21 4.48
CA GLN A 103 -4.47 -4.73 4.17
C GLN A 103 -4.45 -5.95 3.25
N LEU A 104 -3.31 -6.22 2.59
CA LEU A 104 -3.13 -7.38 1.72
C LEU A 104 -3.08 -8.70 2.50
N GLN A 105 -3.52 -9.79 1.87
CA GLN A 105 -3.29 -11.14 2.39
C GLN A 105 -1.83 -11.54 2.18
N MET A 106 -1.14 -11.94 3.24
CA MET A 106 0.27 -12.33 3.17
C MET A 106 0.50 -13.61 2.37
N GLU A 107 -0.43 -14.56 2.46
CA GLU A 107 -0.30 -15.90 1.90
C GLU A 107 -0.20 -15.91 0.37
N GLY A 108 -0.77 -14.90 -0.30
CA GLY A 108 -0.75 -14.77 -1.75
C GLY A 108 0.44 -13.98 -2.30
N ILE A 109 1.27 -13.39 -1.44
CA ILE A 109 2.39 -12.56 -1.88
C ILE A 109 3.58 -13.47 -2.20
N THR A 110 4.08 -13.40 -3.42
CA THR A 110 5.27 -14.16 -3.87
C THR A 110 6.55 -13.34 -3.78
N ASP A 111 6.46 -12.01 -3.90
CA ASP A 111 7.60 -11.11 -3.85
C ASP A 111 8.03 -10.81 -2.39
N GLU A 112 9.29 -11.10 -2.06
CA GLU A 112 9.82 -10.95 -0.71
C GLU A 112 9.90 -9.48 -0.25
N LYS A 113 10.19 -8.54 -1.16
CA LYS A 113 10.24 -7.11 -0.84
C LYS A 113 8.84 -6.58 -0.56
N LEU A 114 7.85 -7.05 -1.32
CA LEU A 114 6.46 -6.71 -1.05
C LEU A 114 6.00 -7.28 0.30
N LYS A 115 6.35 -8.51 0.66
CA LYS A 115 6.07 -9.05 2.01
C LYS A 115 6.70 -8.18 3.09
N GLU A 116 7.95 -7.79 2.90
CA GLU A 116 8.66 -6.93 3.84
C GLU A 116 7.98 -5.57 3.97
N LEU A 117 7.47 -4.99 2.87
CA LEU A 117 6.68 -3.76 2.91
C LEU A 117 5.41 -3.92 3.75
N VAL A 118 4.70 -5.04 3.61
CA VAL A 118 3.49 -5.35 4.41
C VAL A 118 3.81 -5.49 5.90
N ILE A 119 4.98 -6.02 6.27
CA ILE A 119 5.45 -6.14 7.66
C ILE A 119 5.84 -4.77 8.24
N LEU A 120 6.38 -3.89 7.40
CA LEU A 120 6.87 -2.57 7.81
C LEU A 120 5.76 -1.52 7.93
N ASP A 121 4.60 -1.76 7.34
CA ASP A 121 3.39 -0.92 7.44
C ASP A 121 2.57 -1.18 8.72
#